data_AF-A0A3D4HTQ5-F1
#
_entry.id   AF-A0A3D4HTQ5-F1
#
_cell.length_a   1.000
_cell.length_b   1.000
_cell.length_c   1.000
_cell.angle_alpha   90.00
_cell.angle_beta   90.00
_cell.angle_gamma   90.00
#
_symmetry.space_group_name_H-M   'P 1'
#
loop_
_entity.id
_entity.type
_entity.pdbx_description
1 polymer ?
#
loop_
_entity_poly.entity_id
_entity_poly.type
_entity_poly.pdbx_seq_one_letter_code
_entity_poly.pdbx_strand_id
1 'polypeptide(L)'
;MKAGIKQISEITGFSAATISNALNNKKGVGKETSDTIFRVAREIGYIDASTVTKIKLVIYKKNGLIIDDTPFFTLLINGFEQECSKSGYEMVISNLDSRNSNYKEQVKQLISEPDSAVVLLGTELSK
;
A
#
# COMPACT_ATOMS: atom_id res chain seq x y z
N MET A 1 -10.09 19.25 19.19
CA MET A 1 -10.37 20.02 17.96
C MET A 1 -9.99 19.14 16.78
N LYS A 2 -10.87 18.95 15.78
CA LYS A 2 -10.48 18.26 14.55
C LYS A 2 -9.42 19.11 13.85
N ALA A 3 -8.23 18.55 13.65
CA ALA A 3 -7.25 19.15 12.75
C ALA A 3 -7.93 19.39 11.39
N GLY A 4 -7.56 20.46 10.69
CA GLY A 4 -8.24 20.89 9.46
C GLY A 4 -7.27 21.46 8.43
N ILE A 5 -7.70 21.57 7.17
CA ILE A 5 -6.94 22.20 6.08
C ILE A 5 -6.40 23.59 6.47
N LYS A 6 -7.15 24.33 7.29
CA LYS A 6 -6.73 25.63 7.82
C LYS A 6 -5.45 25.54 8.66
N GLN A 7 -5.35 24.55 9.54
CA GLN A 7 -4.19 24.34 10.39
C GLN A 7 -2.96 23.91 9.55
N ILE A 8 -3.17 23.08 8.52
CA ILE A 8 -2.10 22.74 7.56
C ILE A 8 -1.62 23.99 6.82
N SER A 9 -2.54 24.88 6.43
CA SER A 9 -2.23 26.15 5.77
C SER A 9 -1.39 27.06 6.65
N GLU A 10 -1.74 27.17 7.94
CA GLU A 10 -0.98 27.96 8.91
C GLU A 10 0.44 27.42 9.14
N ILE A 11 0.64 26.09 9.12
CA ILE A 11 1.96 25.48 9.34
C ILE A 11 2.82 25.50 8.07
N THR A 12 2.23 25.25 6.91
CA THR A 12 2.98 25.10 5.64
C THR A 12 3.12 26.39 4.85
N GLY A 13 2.26 27.39 5.10
CA GLY A 13 2.17 28.62 4.31
C GLY A 13 1.49 28.44 2.94
N PHE A 14 1.07 27.23 2.57
CA PHE A 14 0.36 27.00 1.30
C PHE A 14 -1.12 27.38 1.39
N SER A 15 -1.69 27.79 0.27
CA SER A 15 -3.12 28.11 0.19
C SER A 15 -3.99 26.88 0.44
N ALA A 16 -5.21 27.08 0.98
CA ALA A 16 -6.17 26.00 1.17
C ALA A 16 -6.49 25.25 -0.15
N ALA A 17 -6.46 25.94 -1.28
CA ALA A 17 -6.63 25.35 -2.61
C ALA A 17 -5.45 24.43 -2.98
N THR A 18 -4.22 24.87 -2.72
CA THR A 18 -3.00 24.06 -2.93
C THR A 18 -3.01 22.81 -2.07
N ILE A 19 -3.39 22.94 -0.79
CA ILE A 19 -3.49 21.80 0.14
C ILE A 19 -4.58 20.83 -0.32
N SER A 20 -5.77 21.32 -0.66
CA SER A 20 -6.84 20.47 -1.19
C SER A 20 -6.42 19.74 -2.46
N ASN A 21 -5.73 20.43 -3.37
CA ASN A 21 -5.23 19.81 -4.61
C ASN A 21 -4.16 18.76 -4.33
N ALA A 22 -3.23 19.02 -3.40
CA ALA A 22 -2.18 18.08 -3.01
C ALA A 22 -2.76 16.81 -2.39
N LEU A 23 -3.67 16.97 -1.42
CA LEU A 23 -4.28 15.86 -0.70
C LEU A 23 -5.23 15.02 -1.55
N ASN A 24 -5.82 15.61 -2.60
CA ASN A 24 -6.65 14.91 -3.58
C ASN A 24 -5.87 14.43 -4.82
N ASN A 25 -4.53 14.43 -4.79
CA ASN A 25 -3.67 14.00 -5.90
C ASN A 25 -4.01 14.67 -7.26
N LYS A 26 -4.40 15.95 -7.25
CA LYS A 26 -4.68 16.70 -8.48
C LYS A 26 -3.40 17.14 -9.18
N LYS A 27 -3.43 17.15 -10.51
CA LYS A 27 -2.34 17.68 -11.36
C LYS A 27 -2.12 19.17 -11.03
N GLY A 28 -0.85 19.60 -10.97
CA GLY A 28 -0.48 21.00 -10.75
C GLY A 28 0.18 21.31 -9.40
N VAL A 29 0.38 20.31 -8.54
CA VAL A 29 1.18 20.44 -7.31
C VAL A 29 2.51 19.70 -7.49
N GLY A 30 3.62 20.39 -7.23
CA GLY A 30 4.96 19.80 -7.30
C GLY A 30 5.15 18.70 -6.24
N LYS A 31 5.99 17.70 -6.54
CA LYS A 31 6.23 16.57 -5.65
C LYS A 31 6.69 17.02 -4.25
N GLU A 32 7.65 17.94 -4.19
CA GLU A 32 8.17 18.50 -2.94
C GLU A 32 7.10 19.22 -2.10
N THR A 33 6.21 19.96 -2.78
CA THR A 33 5.06 20.63 -2.14
C THR A 33 4.08 19.60 -1.58
N SER A 34 3.73 18.59 -2.36
CA SER A 34 2.86 17.49 -1.90
C SER A 34 3.46 16.76 -0.71
N ASP A 35 4.74 16.39 -0.77
CA ASP A 35 5.45 15.68 0.30
C ASP A 35 5.44 16.48 1.61
N THR A 36 5.66 17.80 1.52
CA THR A 36 5.59 18.71 2.68
C THR A 36 4.19 18.75 3.28
N ILE A 37 3.15 18.89 2.44
CA ILE A 37 1.75 18.94 2.88
C ILE A 37 1.34 17.62 3.54
N PHE A 38 1.70 16.48 2.94
CA PHE A 38 1.42 15.16 3.50
C PHE A 38 2.15 14.92 4.82
N ARG A 39 3.40 15.38 4.96
CA ARG A 39 4.15 15.29 6.22
C ARG A 39 3.43 16.05 7.34
N VAL A 40 3.12 17.33 7.13
CA VAL A 40 2.45 18.16 8.14
C VAL A 40 1.05 17.61 8.46
N ALA A 41 0.31 17.17 7.44
CA ALA A 41 -1.01 16.58 7.64
C ALA A 41 -0.98 15.34 8.56
N ARG A 42 0.08 14.52 8.48
CA ARG A 42 0.31 13.39 9.40
C ARG A 42 0.72 13.83 10.80
N GLU A 43 1.66 14.78 10.90
CA GLU A 43 2.16 15.30 12.18
C GLU A 43 1.04 15.87 13.07
N ILE A 44 0.03 16.49 12.46
CA ILE A 44 -1.11 17.07 13.19
C ILE A 44 -2.32 16.13 13.30
N GLY A 45 -2.23 14.90 12.79
CA GLY A 45 -3.34 13.94 12.76
C GLY A 45 -4.53 14.37 11.90
N TYR A 46 -4.31 15.20 10.87
CA TYR A 46 -5.33 15.54 9.87
C TYR A 46 -5.54 14.39 8.88
N ILE A 47 -4.43 13.83 8.43
CA ILE A 47 -4.38 12.54 7.76
C ILE A 47 -3.87 11.60 8.82
N ASP A 48 -4.71 10.64 9.21
CA ASP A 48 -4.18 9.43 9.84
C ASP A 48 -3.10 8.93 8.90
N ALA A 49 -1.85 8.86 9.38
CA ALA A 49 -0.82 8.13 8.66
C ALA A 49 -1.50 6.84 8.23
N SER A 50 -1.56 6.56 6.91
CA SER A 50 -2.15 5.32 6.41
C SER A 50 -1.37 4.22 7.08
N THR A 51 -1.88 3.79 8.22
CA THR A 51 -1.17 2.88 9.09
C THR A 51 -1.48 1.60 8.39
N VAL A 52 -0.51 1.14 7.60
CA VAL A 52 -0.57 -0.17 6.99
C VAL A 52 -1.07 -1.10 8.09
N THR A 53 -2.29 -1.58 7.96
CA THR A 53 -2.91 -2.45 8.96
C THR A 53 -2.68 -3.90 8.59
N LYS A 54 -2.46 -4.16 7.29
CA LYS A 54 -2.23 -5.48 6.75
C LYS A 54 -1.08 -5.53 5.75
N ILE A 55 -0.38 -6.66 5.70
CA ILE A 55 0.62 -6.97 4.69
C ILE A 55 0.11 -8.15 3.86
N LYS A 56 0.04 -7.94 2.55
CA LYS A 56 -0.37 -8.94 1.58
C LYS A 56 0.84 -9.70 1.06
N LEU A 57 0.90 -11.00 1.31
CA LEU A 57 1.80 -11.89 0.59
C LEU A 57 1.13 -12.29 -0.72
N VAL A 58 1.66 -11.77 -1.82
CA VAL A 58 1.12 -11.98 -3.16
C VAL A 58 1.95 -13.01 -3.90
N ILE A 59 1.36 -14.14 -4.25
CA ILE A 59 2.02 -15.21 -4.99
C ILE A 59 1.66 -15.05 -6.46
N TYR A 60 2.65 -14.73 -7.29
CA TYR A 60 2.45 -14.54 -8.72
C TYR A 60 2.75 -15.81 -9.52
N LYS A 61 1.79 -16.20 -10.36
CA LYS A 61 1.85 -17.34 -11.27
C LYS A 61 1.65 -16.87 -12.70
N LYS A 62 2.48 -17.37 -13.62
CA LYS A 62 2.45 -17.06 -15.06
C LYS A 62 2.35 -18.32 -15.90
N ASN A 63 3.24 -19.26 -15.64
CA ASN A 63 3.41 -20.54 -16.33
C ASN A 63 2.86 -21.71 -15.49
N GLY A 64 2.57 -21.48 -14.19
CA GLY A 64 2.03 -22.51 -13.29
C GLY A 64 3.07 -23.53 -12.85
N LEU A 65 4.34 -23.10 -12.81
CA LEU A 65 5.49 -23.92 -12.42
C LEU A 65 5.75 -23.85 -10.91
N ILE A 66 5.15 -22.88 -10.20
CA ILE A 66 5.07 -22.88 -8.75
C ILE A 66 4.30 -24.13 -8.33
N ILE A 67 5.04 -25.10 -7.80
CA ILE A 67 4.50 -26.25 -7.09
C ILE A 67 4.16 -25.76 -5.68
N ASP A 68 2.88 -25.49 -5.43
CA ASP A 68 2.35 -25.07 -4.12
C ASP A 68 2.63 -26.10 -3.00
N ASP A 69 3.05 -27.31 -3.39
CA ASP A 69 3.19 -28.49 -2.51
C ASP A 69 4.65 -28.79 -2.12
N THR A 70 5.51 -27.76 -2.13
CA THR A 70 6.87 -27.90 -1.59
C THR A 70 6.93 -27.39 -0.14
N PRO A 71 7.69 -28.05 0.77
CA PRO A 71 7.86 -27.60 2.14
C PRO A 71 8.36 -26.15 2.28
N PHE A 72 9.01 -25.63 1.24
CA PHE A 72 9.48 -24.26 1.17
C PHE A 72 8.35 -23.23 1.34
N PHE A 73 7.21 -23.38 0.66
CA PHE A 73 6.12 -22.40 0.73
C PHE A 73 5.47 -22.38 2.11
N THR A 74 5.26 -23.55 2.70
CA THR A 74 4.72 -23.65 4.07
C THR A 74 5.65 -22.96 5.07
N LEU A 75 6.96 -23.21 5.00
CA LEU A 75 7.94 -22.56 5.88
C LEU A 75 7.99 -21.05 5.67
N LEU A 76 7.94 -20.59 4.42
CA LEU A 76 7.93 -19.17 4.08
C LEU A 76 6.66 -18.47 4.59
N ILE A 77 5.49 -19.05 4.35
CA ILE A 77 4.20 -18.50 4.81
C ILE A 77 4.18 -18.43 6.35
N ASN A 78 4.61 -19.50 7.04
CA ASN A 78 4.64 -19.52 8.51
C ASN A 78 5.62 -18.48 9.08
N GLY A 79 6.79 -18.32 8.47
CA GLY A 79 7.76 -17.30 8.89
C GLY A 79 7.25 -15.89 8.65
N PHE A 80 6.58 -15.67 7.52
CA PHE A 80 5.97 -14.39 7.17
C PHE A 80 4.83 -14.02 8.13
N GLU A 81 3.95 -14.97 8.44
CA GLU A 81 2.84 -14.79 9.38
C GLU A 81 3.36 -14.40 10.77
N GLN A 82 4.37 -15.11 11.26
CA GLN A 82 4.99 -14.82 12.55
C GLN A 82 5.53 -13.39 12.63
N GLU A 83 6.23 -12.92 11.59
CA GLU A 83 6.78 -11.56 11.59
C GLU A 83 5.70 -10.48 11.42
N CYS A 84 4.65 -10.75 10.63
CA CYS A 84 3.49 -9.85 10.55
C CYS A 84 2.83 -9.71 11.92
N SER A 85 2.55 -10.84 12.59
CA SER A 85 1.92 -10.87 13.90
C SER A 85 2.76 -10.16 14.97
N LYS A 86 4.07 -10.44 15.04
CA LYS A 86 4.99 -9.75 15.97
C LYS A 86 5.03 -8.24 15.74
N SER A 87 4.85 -7.81 14.49
CA SER A 87 4.87 -6.40 14.10
C SER A 87 3.49 -5.73 14.20
N GLY A 88 2.44 -6.46 14.62
CA GLY A 88 1.09 -5.94 14.76
C GLY A 88 0.32 -5.77 13.44
N TYR A 89 0.74 -6.44 12.37
CA TYR A 89 0.07 -6.43 11.07
C TYR A 89 -0.77 -7.69 10.85
N GLU A 90 -1.93 -7.52 10.22
CA GLU A 90 -2.69 -8.63 9.67
C GLU A 90 -1.97 -9.19 8.42
N MET A 91 -1.85 -10.51 8.31
CA MET A 91 -1.36 -11.14 7.09
C MET A 91 -2.53 -11.54 6.19
N VAL A 92 -2.43 -11.23 4.90
CA VAL A 92 -3.37 -11.71 3.87
C VAL A 92 -2.58 -12.42 2.77
N ILE A 93 -3.03 -13.60 2.35
CA ILE A 93 -2.46 -14.30 1.20
C ILE A 93 -3.31 -14.01 -0.03
N SER A 94 -2.66 -13.68 -1.15
CA SER A 94 -3.34 -13.44 -2.43
C SER A 94 -2.60 -14.15 -3.56
N ASN A 95 -3.34 -14.91 -4.37
CA ASN A 95 -2.78 -15.58 -5.55
C ASN A 95 -3.13 -14.77 -6.80
N LEU A 96 -2.11 -14.32 -7.53
CA LEU A 96 -2.26 -13.66 -8.82
C LEU A 96 -1.81 -14.59 -9.93
N ASP A 97 -2.75 -15.16 -10.67
CA ASP A 97 -2.47 -15.97 -11.86
C ASP A 97 -2.71 -15.14 -13.13
N SER A 98 -1.67 -14.88 -13.91
CA SER A 98 -1.78 -14.07 -15.14
C SER A 98 -2.59 -14.76 -16.24
N ARG A 99 -2.84 -16.06 -16.13
CA ARG A 99 -3.69 -16.83 -17.07
C ARG A 99 -5.18 -16.66 -16.73
N ASN A 100 -5.50 -16.16 -15.54
CA ASN A 100 -6.88 -15.92 -15.12
C ASN A 100 -7.46 -14.72 -15.90
N SER A 101 -8.68 -14.85 -16.42
CA SER A 101 -9.36 -13.77 -17.16
C SER A 101 -9.55 -12.49 -16.33
N ASN A 102 -9.62 -12.62 -15.00
CA ASN A 102 -9.81 -11.52 -14.06
C ASN A 102 -8.49 -10.93 -13.53
N TYR A 103 -7.32 -11.38 -14.01
CA TYR A 103 -6.01 -10.96 -13.52
C TYR A 103 -5.87 -9.43 -13.41
N LYS A 104 -6.24 -8.70 -14.47
CA LYS A 104 -6.12 -7.23 -14.49
C LYS A 104 -6.98 -6.56 -13.41
N GLU A 105 -8.14 -7.11 -13.11
CA GLU A 105 -9.03 -6.57 -12.09
C GLU A 105 -8.53 -6.88 -10.69
N GLN A 106 -8.01 -8.10 -10.46
CA GLN A 106 -7.36 -8.47 -9.21
C GLN A 106 -6.16 -7.57 -8.91
N VAL A 107 -5.33 -7.28 -9.93
CA VAL A 107 -4.20 -6.33 -9.79
C VAL A 107 -4.70 -4.94 -9.40
N LYS A 108 -5.75 -4.42 -10.07
CA LYS A 108 -6.32 -3.11 -9.73
C LYS A 108 -6.82 -3.04 -8.30
N GLN A 109 -7.57 -4.06 -7.86
CA GLN A 109 -8.06 -4.14 -6.49
C GLN A 109 -6.89 -4.13 -5.50
N LEU A 110 -5.87 -4.93 -5.78
CA LEU A 110 -4.70 -5.06 -4.92
C LEU A 110 -3.92 -3.75 -4.74
N ILE A 111 -3.75 -2.96 -5.81
CA ILE A 111 -3.05 -1.66 -5.74
C ILE A 111 -3.94 -0.52 -5.23
N SER A 112 -5.26 -0.74 -5.12
CA SER A 112 -6.22 0.29 -4.73
C SER A 112 -6.47 0.36 -3.22
N GLU A 113 -5.91 -0.57 -2.43
CA GLU A 113 -6.11 -0.63 -0.97
C GLU A 113 -5.04 0.20 -0.23
N PRO A 114 -5.39 1.39 0.27
CA PRO A 114 -4.44 2.35 0.84
C PRO A 114 -3.92 1.95 2.22
N ASP A 115 -4.56 0.99 2.88
CA ASP A 115 -4.22 0.45 4.19
C ASP A 115 -3.38 -0.85 4.12
N SER A 116 -2.93 -1.22 2.91
CA SER A 116 -2.20 -2.46 2.67
C SER A 116 -0.80 -2.23 2.09
N ALA A 117 0.17 -3.01 2.59
CA ALA A 117 1.48 -3.17 1.95
C ALA A 117 1.52 -4.52 1.22
N VAL A 118 2.40 -4.64 0.22
CA VAL A 118 2.50 -5.83 -0.62
C VAL A 118 3.92 -6.38 -0.60
N VAL A 119 4.03 -7.68 -0.34
CA VAL A 119 5.24 -8.47 -0.60
C VAL A 119 4.93 -9.44 -1.73
N LEU A 120 5.65 -9.32 -2.84
CA LEU A 120 5.41 -10.10 -4.05
C LEU A 120 6.39 -11.27 -4.13
N LEU A 121 5.86 -12.49 -4.10
CA LEU A 121 6.58 -13.70 -4.47
C LEU A 121 6.49 -13.90 -5.98
N GLY A 122 7.44 -13.29 -6.68
CA GLY A 122 7.52 -13.25 -8.14
C GLY A 122 8.47 -14.27 -8.75
N THR A 123 8.45 -15.54 -8.32
CA THR A 123 9.36 -16.57 -8.84
C THR A 123 9.16 -16.85 -10.34
N GLU A 124 7.98 -16.55 -10.89
CA GLU A 124 7.67 -16.65 -12.31
C GLU A 124 7.67 -15.29 -13.04
N LEU A 125 8.13 -14.23 -12.38
CA LEU A 125 8.25 -12.91 -12.99
C LEU A 125 9.44 -12.93 -13.96
N SER A 126 9.17 -13.20 -15.23
CA SER A 126 10.18 -13.01 -16.28
C SER A 126 10.38 -11.51 -16.53
N LYS A 127 11.63 -11.11 -16.86
CA LYS A 127 11.91 -9.79 -17.45
C LYS A 127 11.14 -9.58 -18.75
#